data_AF-A0A6G1B9Q3-F1
#
_entry.id   AF-A0A6G1B9Q3-F1
#
_cell.length_a   1.000
_cell.length_b   1.000
_cell.length_c   1.000
_cell.angle_alpha   90.00
_cell.angle_beta   90.00
_cell.angle_gamma   90.00
#
_symmetry.space_group_name_H-M   'P 1'
#
loop_
_entity.id
_entity.type
_entity.pdbx_description
1 polymer ?
#
loop_
_entity_poly.entity_id
_entity_poly.type
_entity_poly.pdbx_seq_one_letter_code
_entity_poly.pdbx_strand_id
1 'polypeptide(L)'
;KATFLRCLFLYDDDGYQSYCSICSSGDTLLICENPDCTRCYCFECVDTLVGPGTSGRVQAMSNWVCFLCLPFPRSGLLQRRRKWRGWLKAFCDRELGNAPEIYKTVPVWKRGPVRVLTLFGDIRNELTSLGFLENGPEPGRLKHLDDVTNVVRRDVEGWGPFDLLYGSTPRIGHACDHPPVWYLLQFHRLLQYARPRPARQQPFFWMFVDNLVLTQEDRTVATRFLEADPVTIQDVCGRTVQNAVHVWSNIPAVKSRHSALGSQEALSLLAQDRQRMKPPTQGPAELVKNCFLPLREYFKYFSTGLTSSL
;
A
#
# COMPACT_ATOMS: atom_id res chain seq x y z
N LYS A 1 8.08 5.84 -20.90
CA LYS A 1 6.88 5.01 -20.66
C LYS A 1 7.10 3.99 -19.55
N ALA A 2 8.05 3.08 -19.70
CA ALA A 2 8.39 2.09 -18.66
C ALA A 2 8.72 2.73 -17.29
N THR A 3 9.51 3.81 -17.29
CA THR A 3 9.82 4.58 -16.06
C THR A 3 8.56 5.11 -15.36
N PHE A 4 7.63 5.69 -16.12
CA PHE A 4 6.38 6.23 -15.57
C PHE A 4 5.54 5.15 -14.88
N LEU A 5 5.45 3.94 -15.45
CA LEU A 5 4.72 2.83 -14.83
C LEU A 5 5.37 2.35 -13.52
N ARG A 6 6.70 2.31 -13.49
CA ARG A 6 7.46 1.93 -12.28
C ARG A 6 7.29 2.95 -11.16
N CYS A 7 7.14 4.23 -11.50
CA CYS A 7 7.07 5.33 -10.54
C CYS A 7 5.65 5.71 -10.09
N LEU A 8 4.60 5.27 -10.80
CA LEU A 8 3.23 5.76 -10.65
C LEU A 8 2.67 5.68 -9.21
N PHE A 9 3.01 4.60 -8.51
CA PHE A 9 2.56 4.29 -7.16
C PHE A 9 3.73 4.20 -6.16
N LEU A 10 4.87 4.83 -6.46
CA LEU A 10 5.95 4.99 -5.50
C LEU A 10 5.65 6.20 -4.60
N TYR A 11 5.76 5.97 -3.30
CA TYR A 11 5.50 6.95 -2.26
C TYR A 11 6.66 7.00 -1.29
N ASP A 12 7.02 8.22 -0.90
CA ASP A 12 7.98 8.49 0.15
C ASP A 12 7.31 8.38 1.53
N ASP A 13 8.13 8.40 2.58
CA ASP A 13 7.67 8.23 3.96
C ASP A 13 6.81 9.40 4.46
N ASP A 14 6.87 10.55 3.78
CA ASP A 14 5.99 11.71 4.01
C ASP A 14 4.55 11.49 3.48
N GLY A 15 4.31 10.38 2.78
CA GLY A 15 3.02 9.99 2.25
C GLY A 15 2.67 10.59 0.88
N TYR A 16 3.60 11.27 0.21
CA TYR A 16 3.44 11.81 -1.14
C TYR A 16 4.15 10.95 -2.19
N GLN A 17 3.82 11.17 -3.47
CA GLN A 17 4.47 10.45 -4.57
C GLN A 17 5.95 10.87 -4.69
N SER A 18 6.84 9.88 -4.74
CA SER A 18 8.30 10.08 -4.79
C SER A 18 8.81 10.76 -6.06
N TYR A 19 7.97 10.81 -7.09
CA TYR A 19 8.37 11.29 -8.41
C TYR A 19 7.36 12.28 -8.99
N CYS A 20 7.86 13.17 -9.84
CA CYS A 20 7.06 14.11 -10.60
C CYS A 20 5.96 13.38 -11.39
N SER A 21 4.71 13.84 -11.24
CA SER A 21 3.53 13.31 -11.92
C SER A 21 3.55 13.49 -13.46
N ILE A 22 4.53 14.22 -14.01
CA ILE A 22 4.69 14.45 -15.45
C ILE A 22 5.86 13.63 -16.02
N CYS A 23 7.08 13.85 -15.54
CA CYS A 23 8.29 13.25 -16.12
C CYS A 23 8.84 12.05 -15.33
N SER A 24 8.34 11.81 -14.12
CA SER A 24 8.88 10.80 -13.20
C SER A 24 10.32 11.04 -12.75
N SER A 25 10.80 12.30 -12.75
CA SER A 25 12.04 12.68 -12.04
C SER A 25 11.77 12.91 -10.55
N GLY A 26 12.77 12.62 -9.71
CA GLY A 26 12.74 12.75 -8.25
C GLY A 26 13.67 13.84 -7.71
N ASP A 27 13.94 14.89 -8.50
CA ASP A 27 14.73 16.05 -8.08
C ASP A 27 13.91 16.93 -7.11
N THR A 28 14.00 18.26 -7.21
CA THR A 28 13.19 19.17 -6.40
C THR A 28 11.72 19.12 -6.82
N LEU A 29 10.85 18.75 -5.88
CA LEU A 29 9.42 18.56 -6.10
C LEU A 29 8.57 19.63 -5.40
N LEU A 30 7.56 20.12 -6.12
CA LEU A 30 6.46 20.94 -5.63
C LEU A 30 5.30 20.02 -5.23
N ILE A 31 4.96 20.02 -3.94
CA ILE A 31 3.91 19.18 -3.36
C ILE A 31 2.57 19.92 -3.42
N CYS A 32 1.51 19.22 -3.83
CA CYS A 32 0.15 19.75 -3.80
C CYS A 32 -0.36 19.81 -2.35
N GLU A 33 -0.82 20.98 -1.91
CA GLU A 33 -1.31 21.18 -0.53
C GLU A 33 -2.78 20.78 -0.33
N ASN A 34 -3.48 20.34 -1.37
CA ASN A 34 -4.78 19.69 -1.20
C ASN A 34 -4.62 18.40 -0.37
N PRO A 35 -5.25 18.27 0.82
CA PRO A 35 -5.06 17.12 1.73
C PRO A 35 -5.41 15.75 1.11
N ASP A 36 -6.31 15.73 0.13
CA ASP A 36 -6.73 14.51 -0.58
C ASP A 36 -5.86 14.18 -1.80
N CYS A 37 -4.84 14.99 -2.07
CA CYS A 37 -3.94 14.84 -3.20
C CYS A 37 -2.54 14.50 -2.72
N THR A 38 -1.93 13.53 -3.39
CA THR A 38 -0.58 13.05 -3.04
C THR A 38 0.44 13.35 -4.15
N ARG A 39 0.13 14.27 -5.05
CA ARG A 39 0.87 14.48 -6.30
C ARG A 39 1.89 15.60 -6.19
N CYS A 40 3.02 15.34 -6.83
CA CYS A 40 4.18 16.23 -6.85
C CYS A 40 4.59 16.56 -8.30
N TYR A 41 5.24 17.71 -8.49
CA TYR A 41 5.67 18.20 -9.80
C TYR A 41 7.08 18.80 -9.70
N CYS A 42 8.00 18.44 -10.60
CA CYS A 42 9.33 19.05 -10.58
C CYS A 42 9.32 20.48 -11.14
N PHE A 43 10.29 21.28 -10.69
CA PHE A 43 10.45 22.69 -11.09
C PHE A 43 10.56 22.83 -12.61
N GLU A 44 11.40 22.01 -13.24
CA GLU A 44 11.64 22.01 -14.68
C GLU A 44 10.33 21.81 -15.46
N CYS A 45 9.52 20.81 -15.12
CA CYS A 45 8.25 20.58 -15.80
C CYS A 45 7.30 21.78 -15.68
N VAL A 46 7.26 22.41 -14.50
CA VAL A 46 6.40 23.58 -14.27
C VAL A 46 6.88 24.78 -15.10
N ASP A 47 8.18 25.05 -15.10
CA ASP A 47 8.72 26.19 -15.85
C ASP A 47 8.68 25.99 -17.37
N THR A 48 8.93 24.77 -17.85
CA THR A 48 8.88 24.47 -19.29
C THR A 48 7.45 24.43 -19.83
N LEU A 49 6.50 23.82 -19.10
CA LEU A 49 5.15 23.57 -19.63
C LEU A 49 4.14 24.66 -19.24
N VAL A 50 4.31 25.33 -18.10
CA VAL A 50 3.36 26.37 -17.65
C VAL A 50 3.90 27.75 -18.00
N GLY A 51 5.18 28.00 -17.73
CA GLY A 51 5.90 29.20 -18.14
C GLY A 51 7.10 29.49 -17.24
N PRO A 52 8.16 30.15 -17.74
CA PRO A 52 9.37 30.42 -16.96
C PRO A 52 9.11 31.17 -15.65
N GLY A 53 9.77 30.76 -14.56
CA GLY A 53 9.63 31.37 -13.23
C GLY A 53 8.30 31.03 -12.53
N THR A 54 7.53 30.08 -13.04
CA THR A 54 6.30 29.63 -12.37
C THR A 54 6.61 28.76 -11.16
N SER A 55 7.66 27.95 -11.22
CA SER A 55 8.08 27.10 -10.10
C SER A 55 8.38 27.91 -8.84
N GLY A 56 9.17 28.99 -8.97
CA GLY A 56 9.50 29.89 -7.85
C GLY A 56 8.29 30.64 -7.30
N ARG A 57 7.33 31.03 -8.17
CA ARG A 57 6.05 31.60 -7.72
C ARG A 57 5.23 30.59 -6.93
N VAL A 58 5.12 29.36 -7.43
CA VAL A 58 4.39 28.28 -6.76
C VAL A 58 5.04 27.94 -5.41
N GLN A 59 6.37 27.85 -5.35
CA GLN A 59 7.10 27.61 -4.11
C GLN A 59 6.86 28.70 -3.05
N ALA A 60 6.69 29.95 -3.48
CA ALA A 60 6.41 31.08 -2.58
C ALA A 60 4.94 31.19 -2.15
N MET A 61 4.03 30.43 -2.77
CA MET A 61 2.61 30.42 -2.39
C MET A 61 2.40 29.55 -1.16
N SER A 62 1.46 29.95 -0.30
CA SER A 62 0.82 29.05 0.65
C SER A 62 -0.46 28.48 0.03
N ASN A 63 -0.76 27.22 0.30
CA ASN A 63 -1.95 26.50 -0.17
C ASN A 63 -1.99 26.26 -1.69
N TRP A 64 -0.84 25.94 -2.30
CA TRP A 64 -0.84 25.64 -3.73
C TRP A 64 -1.58 24.34 -4.05
N VAL A 65 -2.51 24.41 -5.00
CA VAL A 65 -3.25 23.26 -5.52
C VAL A 65 -2.80 22.92 -6.94
N CYS A 66 -2.55 21.64 -7.19
CA CYS A 66 -1.92 21.21 -8.44
C CYS A 66 -2.86 21.25 -9.66
N PHE A 67 -2.26 21.13 -10.84
CA PHE A 67 -2.93 21.17 -12.14
C PHE A 67 -3.98 20.06 -12.35
N LEU A 68 -3.94 18.98 -11.56
CA LEU A 68 -4.96 17.93 -11.60
C LEU A 68 -6.16 18.21 -10.68
N CYS A 69 -5.95 19.02 -9.64
CA CYS A 69 -6.96 19.42 -8.66
C CYS A 69 -7.69 20.70 -9.08
N LEU A 70 -7.02 21.59 -9.81
CA LEU A 70 -7.62 22.83 -10.31
C LEU A 70 -8.83 22.55 -11.23
N PRO A 71 -9.87 23.40 -11.17
CA PRO A 71 -11.02 23.27 -12.05
C PRO A 71 -10.64 23.53 -13.51
N PHE A 72 -9.72 24.48 -13.75
CA PHE A 72 -9.26 24.85 -15.08
C PHE A 72 -8.39 23.75 -15.70
N PRO A 73 -8.68 23.32 -16.93
CA PRO A 73 -7.96 22.21 -17.54
C PRO A 73 -6.64 22.63 -18.21
N ARG A 74 -6.34 23.93 -18.31
CA ARG A 74 -5.16 24.45 -19.01
C ARG A 74 -4.40 25.43 -18.13
N SER A 75 -3.07 25.29 -18.10
CA SER A 75 -2.15 26.21 -17.44
C SER A 75 -0.92 26.37 -18.35
N GLY A 76 -0.82 27.49 -19.06
CA GLY A 76 0.18 27.67 -20.12
C GLY A 76 0.00 26.67 -21.28
N LEU A 77 1.03 25.88 -21.57
CA LEU A 77 1.01 24.78 -22.53
C LEU A 77 0.55 23.45 -21.89
N LEU A 78 0.55 23.36 -20.56
CA LEU A 78 0.12 22.17 -19.84
C LEU A 78 -1.42 22.02 -19.94
N GLN A 79 -1.87 20.93 -20.55
CA GLN A 79 -3.28 20.61 -20.72
C GLN A 79 -3.64 19.29 -20.01
N ARG A 80 -4.52 19.39 -19.01
CA ARG A 80 -5.12 18.23 -18.35
C ARG A 80 -6.09 17.52 -19.30
N ARG A 81 -5.83 16.23 -19.54
CA ARG A 81 -6.71 15.37 -20.35
C ARG A 81 -8.06 15.16 -19.65
N ARG A 82 -9.16 15.25 -20.41
CA ARG A 82 -10.49 14.88 -19.91
C ARG A 82 -10.51 13.40 -19.52
N LYS A 83 -11.11 13.08 -18.38
CA LYS A 83 -11.22 11.71 -17.85
C LYS A 83 -9.85 10.98 -17.75
N TRP A 84 -8.76 11.69 -17.44
CA TRP A 84 -7.39 11.15 -17.42
C TRP A 84 -7.22 9.85 -16.63
N ARG A 85 -7.97 9.64 -15.53
CA ARG A 85 -7.90 8.40 -14.73
C ARG A 85 -8.29 7.15 -15.55
N GLY A 86 -9.23 7.27 -16.49
CA GLY A 86 -9.57 6.19 -17.41
C GLY A 86 -8.46 5.93 -18.44
N TRP A 87 -7.85 6.99 -18.96
CA TRP A 87 -6.69 6.88 -19.84
C TRP A 87 -5.47 6.29 -19.15
N LEU A 88 -5.26 6.65 -17.88
CA LEU A 88 -4.19 6.08 -17.05
C LEU A 88 -4.38 4.57 -16.88
N LYS A 89 -5.60 4.13 -16.53
CA LYS A 89 -5.90 2.69 -16.46
C LYS A 89 -5.64 2.00 -17.81
N ALA A 90 -6.19 2.54 -18.90
CA ALA A 90 -6.00 1.95 -20.23
C ALA A 90 -4.52 1.91 -20.67
N PHE A 91 -3.71 2.88 -20.22
CA PHE A 91 -2.27 2.89 -20.41
C PHE A 91 -1.59 1.78 -19.59
N CYS A 92 -1.94 1.65 -18.30
CA CYS A 92 -1.45 0.55 -17.46
C CYS A 92 -1.82 -0.81 -18.05
N ASP A 93 -3.09 -1.04 -18.38
CA ASP A 93 -3.58 -2.32 -18.92
C ASP A 93 -2.85 -2.70 -20.23
N ARG A 94 -2.54 -1.71 -21.08
CA ARG A 94 -1.80 -1.93 -22.33
C ARG A 94 -0.35 -2.34 -22.09
N GLU A 95 0.32 -1.68 -21.15
CA GLU A 95 1.77 -1.79 -20.99
C GLU A 95 2.18 -2.88 -19.98
N LEU A 96 1.29 -3.23 -19.03
CA LEU A 96 1.53 -4.31 -18.06
C LEU A 96 1.18 -5.71 -18.60
N GLY A 97 0.42 -5.82 -19.70
CA GLY A 97 0.07 -7.11 -20.28
C GLY A 97 -0.63 -8.05 -19.28
N ASN A 98 -0.01 -9.20 -18.99
CA ASN A 98 -0.52 -10.21 -18.06
C ASN A 98 -0.19 -9.94 -16.57
N ALA A 99 0.39 -8.80 -16.24
CA ALA A 99 0.79 -8.45 -14.87
C ALA A 99 -0.45 -8.08 -14.00
N PRO A 100 -0.32 -8.02 -12.65
CA PRO A 100 -1.48 -7.95 -11.77
C PRO A 100 -2.37 -6.74 -12.04
N GLU A 101 -3.67 -6.95 -11.86
CA GLU A 101 -4.72 -6.00 -12.20
C GLU A 101 -4.53 -4.66 -11.45
N ILE A 102 -4.31 -3.58 -12.20
CA ILE A 102 -4.33 -2.22 -11.66
C ILE A 102 -5.75 -1.68 -11.77
N TYR A 103 -6.35 -1.37 -10.62
CA TYR A 103 -7.67 -0.73 -10.58
C TYR A 103 -7.61 0.71 -11.07
N LYS A 104 -8.74 1.20 -11.59
CA LYS A 104 -8.87 2.60 -11.97
C LYS A 104 -8.86 3.47 -10.71
N THR A 105 -7.98 4.47 -10.67
CA THR A 105 -7.94 5.42 -9.54
C THR A 105 -9.26 6.16 -9.39
N VAL A 106 -9.61 6.52 -8.15
CA VAL A 106 -10.91 7.08 -7.80
C VAL A 106 -10.78 8.60 -7.62
N PRO A 107 -11.66 9.42 -8.24
CA PRO A 107 -11.70 10.86 -7.97
C PRO A 107 -11.97 11.14 -6.49
N VAL A 108 -11.32 12.17 -5.94
CA VAL A 108 -11.38 12.53 -4.51
C VAL A 108 -12.80 12.50 -3.94
N TRP A 109 -13.75 13.19 -4.58
CA TRP A 109 -15.15 13.28 -4.12
C TRP A 109 -15.95 11.97 -4.19
N LYS A 110 -15.40 10.91 -4.81
CA LYS A 110 -16.00 9.57 -4.88
C LYS A 110 -15.32 8.57 -3.95
N ARG A 111 -14.24 8.96 -3.27
CA ARG A 111 -13.50 8.08 -2.37
C ARG A 111 -14.31 7.87 -1.09
N GLY A 112 -14.73 6.64 -0.85
CA GLY A 112 -15.33 6.21 0.41
C GLY A 112 -14.27 5.75 1.42
N PRO A 113 -14.61 5.65 2.72
CA PRO A 113 -13.73 5.04 3.71
C PRO A 113 -13.42 3.59 3.35
N VAL A 114 -12.21 3.12 3.69
CA VAL A 114 -11.80 1.73 3.49
C VAL A 114 -12.49 0.81 4.49
N ARG A 115 -12.91 -0.37 4.04
CA ARG A 115 -13.41 -1.46 4.90
C ARG A 115 -12.39 -2.60 4.92
N VAL A 116 -11.97 -2.99 6.11
CA VAL A 116 -10.80 -3.85 6.32
C VAL A 116 -11.19 -5.11 7.09
N LEU A 117 -10.77 -6.27 6.60
CA LEU A 117 -10.77 -7.53 7.35
C LEU A 117 -9.31 -7.87 7.66
N THR A 118 -8.98 -8.09 8.93
CA THR A 118 -7.63 -8.45 9.37
C THR A 118 -7.65 -9.81 10.06
N LEU A 119 -6.76 -10.71 9.65
CA LEU A 119 -6.66 -12.08 10.16
C LEU A 119 -5.31 -12.28 10.85
N PHE A 120 -5.31 -12.74 12.10
CA PHE A 120 -4.12 -13.16 12.86
C PHE A 120 -3.07 -12.07 13.16
N GLY A 121 -3.25 -10.87 12.62
CA GLY A 121 -2.48 -9.68 12.94
C GLY A 121 -3.34 -8.44 12.73
N ASP A 122 -3.40 -7.57 13.74
CA ASP A 122 -4.13 -6.31 13.65
C ASP A 122 -3.22 -5.21 13.09
N ILE A 123 -3.70 -4.50 12.07
CA ILE A 123 -3.04 -3.36 11.42
C ILE A 123 -3.79 -2.04 11.66
N ARG A 124 -4.67 -2.01 12.66
CA ARG A 124 -5.46 -0.82 13.01
C ARG A 124 -4.56 0.37 13.25
N ASN A 125 -3.52 0.24 14.06
CA ASN A 125 -2.66 1.36 14.43
C ASN A 125 -1.92 1.93 13.21
N GLU A 126 -1.42 1.06 12.35
CA GLU A 126 -0.70 1.40 11.13
C GLU A 126 -1.64 2.14 10.17
N LEU A 127 -2.83 1.59 9.90
CA LEU A 127 -3.83 2.23 9.03
C LEU A 127 -4.37 3.54 9.59
N THR A 128 -4.55 3.64 10.90
CA THR A 128 -4.92 4.89 11.59
C THR A 128 -3.82 5.94 11.45
N SER A 129 -2.56 5.56 11.66
CA SER A 129 -1.41 6.48 11.52
C SER A 129 -1.21 6.97 10.09
N LEU A 130 -1.63 6.19 9.10
CA LEU A 130 -1.64 6.56 7.67
C LEU A 130 -2.90 7.32 7.26
N GLY A 131 -3.84 7.59 8.18
CA GLY A 131 -5.06 8.34 7.90
C GLY A 131 -6.12 7.58 7.12
N PHE A 132 -6.12 6.24 7.10
CA PHE A 132 -7.19 5.45 6.47
C PHE A 132 -8.37 5.17 7.40
N LEU A 133 -8.13 5.18 8.71
CA LEU A 133 -9.13 4.99 9.75
C LEU A 133 -9.27 6.27 10.58
N GLU A 134 -10.48 6.57 11.04
CA GLU A 134 -10.74 7.71 11.92
C GLU A 134 -10.27 7.39 13.35
N ASN A 135 -9.73 8.40 14.04
CA ASN A 135 -9.51 8.35 15.49
C ASN A 135 -10.85 8.46 16.22
N GLY A 136 -11.60 7.37 16.28
CA GLY A 136 -12.90 7.36 16.92
C GLY A 136 -13.47 5.95 17.09
N PRO A 137 -14.38 5.77 18.05
CA PRO A 137 -14.97 4.47 18.36
C PRO A 137 -16.07 4.09 17.37
N GLU A 138 -15.96 4.43 16.08
CA GLU A 138 -16.92 3.97 15.06
C GLU A 138 -16.74 2.46 14.87
N PRO A 139 -17.66 1.62 15.39
CA PRO A 139 -17.52 0.18 15.29
C PRO A 139 -17.81 -0.24 13.84
N GLY A 140 -16.94 -1.06 13.26
CA GLY A 140 -17.30 -1.87 12.10
C GLY A 140 -16.60 -1.56 10.76
N ARG A 141 -15.67 -0.61 10.68
CA ARG A 141 -14.86 -0.43 9.45
C ARG A 141 -13.69 -1.41 9.34
N LEU A 142 -13.10 -1.78 10.47
CA LEU A 142 -12.08 -2.83 10.56
C LEU A 142 -12.60 -3.95 11.45
N LYS A 143 -12.63 -5.16 10.91
CA LYS A 143 -12.95 -6.39 11.65
C LYS A 143 -11.68 -7.21 11.79
N HIS A 144 -11.31 -7.53 13.03
CA HIS A 144 -10.17 -8.38 13.35
C HIS A 144 -10.64 -9.77 13.79
N LEU A 145 -9.91 -10.82 13.39
CA LEU A 145 -10.16 -12.21 13.76
C LEU A 145 -8.84 -12.89 14.12
N ASP A 146 -8.75 -13.39 15.35
CA ASP A 146 -7.62 -14.20 15.83
C ASP A 146 -7.76 -15.68 15.43
N ASP A 147 -8.99 -16.21 15.44
CA ASP A 147 -9.30 -17.57 15.00
C ASP A 147 -10.40 -17.54 13.94
N VAL A 148 -10.17 -18.27 12.86
CA VAL A 148 -11.09 -18.40 11.73
C VAL A 148 -11.50 -19.83 11.46
N THR A 149 -11.14 -20.80 12.31
CA THR A 149 -11.41 -22.23 12.14
C THR A 149 -12.87 -22.49 11.78
N ASN A 150 -13.79 -21.86 12.51
CA ASN A 150 -15.24 -22.06 12.35
C ASN A 150 -15.92 -21.02 11.46
N VAL A 151 -15.17 -20.06 10.90
CA VAL A 151 -15.74 -19.02 10.04
C VAL A 151 -16.15 -19.62 8.70
N VAL A 152 -17.40 -19.42 8.29
CA VAL A 152 -17.91 -19.86 6.99
C VAL A 152 -18.18 -18.68 6.05
N ARG A 153 -18.41 -18.96 4.75
CA ARG A 153 -18.66 -17.92 3.74
C ARG A 153 -19.81 -16.97 4.14
N ARG A 154 -20.89 -17.52 4.71
CA ARG A 154 -22.06 -16.72 5.13
C ARG A 154 -21.71 -15.69 6.19
N ASP A 155 -20.76 -15.99 7.08
CA ASP A 155 -20.33 -15.04 8.12
C ASP A 155 -19.61 -13.86 7.48
N VAL A 156 -18.65 -14.14 6.58
CA VAL A 156 -17.90 -13.09 5.86
C VAL A 156 -18.82 -12.22 5.01
N GLU A 157 -19.78 -12.84 4.30
CA GLU A 157 -20.80 -12.10 3.54
C GLU A 157 -21.71 -11.26 4.45
N GLY A 158 -22.02 -11.75 5.66
CA GLY A 158 -22.86 -11.09 6.64
C GLY A 158 -22.19 -9.91 7.36
N TRP A 159 -20.87 -9.94 7.53
CA TRP A 159 -20.10 -8.81 8.08
C TRP A 159 -19.98 -7.63 7.12
N GLY A 160 -20.34 -7.85 5.85
CA GLY A 160 -20.36 -6.84 4.82
C GLY A 160 -19.16 -6.92 3.87
N PRO A 161 -19.24 -6.21 2.74
CA PRO A 161 -18.16 -6.18 1.76
C PRO A 161 -16.91 -5.52 2.32
N PHE A 162 -15.76 -6.14 2.05
CA PHE A 162 -14.44 -5.61 2.38
C PHE A 162 -13.76 -5.03 1.15
N ASP A 163 -12.88 -4.07 1.36
CA ASP A 163 -12.03 -3.46 0.33
C ASP A 163 -10.55 -3.86 0.49
N LEU A 164 -10.15 -4.22 1.70
CA LEU A 164 -8.80 -4.69 2.04
C LEU A 164 -8.89 -5.94 2.93
N LEU A 165 -8.23 -7.01 2.54
CA LEU A 165 -7.98 -8.18 3.39
C LEU A 165 -6.50 -8.23 3.79
N TYR A 166 -6.21 -8.15 5.08
CA TYR A 166 -4.87 -8.34 5.62
C TYR A 166 -4.79 -9.66 6.39
N GLY A 167 -3.68 -10.37 6.24
CA GLY A 167 -3.35 -11.48 7.12
C GLY A 167 -1.85 -11.54 7.37
N SER A 168 -1.48 -12.02 8.54
CA SER A 168 -0.08 -12.30 8.83
C SER A 168 0.09 -13.66 9.49
N THR A 169 1.23 -14.30 9.27
CA THR A 169 1.63 -15.39 10.17
C THR A 169 1.91 -14.84 11.57
N PRO A 170 1.86 -15.66 12.61
CA PRO A 170 2.33 -15.25 13.94
C PRO A 170 3.80 -14.81 13.93
N ARG A 171 4.21 -14.03 14.93
CA ARG A 171 5.61 -13.63 15.12
C ARG A 171 6.44 -14.83 15.60
N ILE A 172 7.72 -14.86 15.21
CA ILE A 172 8.68 -15.84 15.74
C ILE A 172 8.70 -15.78 17.26
N GLY A 173 8.63 -16.95 17.91
CA GLY A 173 8.66 -17.08 19.37
C GLY A 173 7.31 -16.90 20.08
N HIS A 174 6.24 -16.55 19.35
CA HIS A 174 4.90 -16.59 19.91
C HIS A 174 4.35 -18.03 19.91
N ALA A 175 3.76 -18.47 21.02
CA ALA A 175 3.05 -19.75 21.06
C ALA A 175 1.91 -19.73 20.03
N CYS A 176 1.75 -20.82 19.28
CA CYS A 176 0.73 -20.95 18.25
C CYS A 176 0.06 -22.30 18.33
N ASP A 177 -1.27 -22.26 18.28
CA ASP A 177 -2.12 -23.46 18.30
C ASP A 177 -2.10 -24.21 16.96
N HIS A 178 -1.57 -23.57 15.92
CA HIS A 178 -1.58 -24.08 14.54
C HIS A 178 -0.21 -24.00 13.85
N PRO A 179 0.10 -24.97 12.97
CA PRO A 179 1.29 -24.90 12.12
C PRO A 179 1.31 -23.66 11.19
N PRO A 180 2.48 -23.13 10.81
CA PRO A 180 2.58 -21.92 9.99
C PRO A 180 1.76 -21.94 8.68
N VAL A 181 1.75 -23.07 7.97
CA VAL A 181 0.99 -23.25 6.71
C VAL A 181 -0.52 -23.11 6.90
N TRP A 182 -1.05 -23.37 8.09
CA TRP A 182 -2.47 -23.23 8.38
C TRP A 182 -2.93 -21.78 8.16
N TYR A 183 -2.16 -20.80 8.63
CA TYR A 183 -2.49 -19.37 8.48
C TYR A 183 -2.61 -18.95 7.01
N LEU A 184 -1.70 -19.45 6.16
CA LEU A 184 -1.75 -19.23 4.71
C LEU A 184 -3.03 -19.82 4.09
N LEU A 185 -3.35 -21.07 4.40
CA LEU A 185 -4.50 -21.76 3.84
C LEU A 185 -5.81 -21.11 4.29
N GLN A 186 -5.90 -20.71 5.56
CA GLN A 186 -7.06 -19.99 6.08
C GLN A 186 -7.18 -18.59 5.49
N PHE A 187 -6.07 -17.87 5.34
CA PHE A 187 -6.06 -16.58 4.65
C PHE A 187 -6.59 -16.73 3.22
N HIS A 188 -6.09 -17.71 2.45
CA HIS A 188 -6.56 -17.97 1.10
C HIS A 188 -8.06 -18.31 1.09
N ARG A 189 -8.55 -19.12 2.03
CA ARG A 189 -9.97 -19.46 2.15
C ARG A 189 -10.85 -18.22 2.35
N LEU A 190 -10.49 -17.35 3.29
CA LEU A 190 -11.25 -16.12 3.57
C LEU A 190 -11.09 -15.07 2.46
N LEU A 191 -9.94 -15.04 1.77
CA LEU A 191 -9.74 -14.23 0.56
C LEU A 191 -10.77 -14.54 -0.50
N GLN A 192 -11.07 -15.83 -0.74
CA GLN A 192 -12.12 -16.23 -1.68
C GLN A 192 -13.53 -15.87 -1.19
N TYR A 193 -13.76 -15.75 0.12
CA TYR A 193 -15.07 -15.34 0.67
C TYR A 193 -15.27 -13.83 0.61
N ALA A 194 -14.22 -13.05 0.86
CA ALA A 194 -14.28 -11.59 0.87
C ALA A 194 -14.24 -10.97 -0.54
N ARG A 195 -13.76 -11.71 -1.55
CA ARG A 195 -13.61 -11.21 -2.93
C ARG A 195 -14.96 -10.74 -3.49
N PRO A 196 -15.07 -9.49 -3.97
CA PRO A 196 -16.30 -8.99 -4.58
C PRO A 196 -16.73 -9.80 -5.80
N ARG A 197 -18.04 -9.83 -6.06
CA ARG A 197 -18.58 -10.47 -7.26
C ARG A 197 -18.02 -9.80 -8.53
N PRO A 198 -17.67 -10.54 -9.59
CA PRO A 198 -17.02 -9.99 -10.80
C PRO A 198 -17.79 -8.84 -11.49
N ALA A 199 -19.11 -8.79 -11.34
CA ALA A 199 -19.94 -7.71 -11.89
C ALA A 199 -19.68 -6.34 -11.24
N ARG A 200 -19.10 -6.30 -10.03
CA ARG A 200 -18.75 -5.07 -9.31
C ARG A 200 -17.27 -4.77 -9.57
N GLN A 201 -16.96 -3.83 -10.47
CA GLN A 201 -15.59 -3.31 -10.71
C GLN A 201 -15.09 -2.44 -9.53
N GLN A 202 -15.25 -2.93 -8.30
CA GLN A 202 -14.83 -2.26 -7.09
C GLN A 202 -13.36 -2.61 -6.80
N PRO A 203 -12.50 -1.62 -6.45
CA PRO A 203 -11.14 -1.92 -6.01
C PRO A 203 -11.16 -2.83 -4.78
N PHE A 204 -10.49 -3.97 -4.86
CA PHE A 204 -10.33 -4.92 -3.76
C PHE A 204 -8.87 -5.34 -3.64
N PHE A 205 -8.30 -5.11 -2.47
CA PHE A 205 -6.89 -5.33 -2.18
C PHE A 205 -6.71 -6.41 -1.13
N TRP A 206 -5.57 -7.08 -1.17
CA TRP A 206 -5.19 -8.05 -0.16
C TRP A 206 -3.68 -8.05 0.07
N MET A 207 -3.27 -8.42 1.27
CA MET A 207 -1.88 -8.57 1.65
C MET A 207 -1.74 -9.70 2.66
N PHE A 208 -0.82 -10.62 2.38
CA PHE A 208 -0.40 -11.65 3.31
C PHE A 208 1.07 -11.45 3.68
N VAL A 209 1.37 -11.44 4.98
CA VAL A 209 2.71 -11.18 5.52
C VAL A 209 3.22 -12.40 6.29
N ASP A 210 4.34 -12.96 5.85
CA ASP A 210 5.07 -13.99 6.58
C ASP A 210 6.20 -13.36 7.40
N ASN A 211 6.14 -13.60 8.70
CA ASN A 211 7.13 -13.19 9.70
C ASN A 211 8.34 -14.13 9.76
N LEU A 212 8.74 -14.66 8.59
CA LEU A 212 9.83 -15.63 8.41
C LEU A 212 9.59 -16.97 9.13
N VAL A 213 8.33 -17.38 9.29
CA VAL A 213 7.97 -18.66 9.90
C VAL A 213 7.62 -19.73 8.86
N LEU A 214 7.35 -19.34 7.61
CA LEU A 214 7.11 -20.27 6.51
C LEU A 214 8.42 -20.88 5.99
N THR A 215 8.41 -22.20 5.80
CA THR A 215 9.53 -22.92 5.17
C THR A 215 9.66 -22.57 3.68
N GLN A 216 10.73 -23.04 3.02
CA GLN A 216 10.84 -22.88 1.56
C GLN A 216 9.71 -23.58 0.80
N GLU A 217 9.28 -24.75 1.28
CA GLU A 217 8.16 -25.50 0.70
C GLU A 217 6.85 -24.73 0.88
N ASP A 218 6.58 -24.23 2.09
CA ASP A 218 5.40 -23.42 2.37
C ASP A 218 5.35 -22.15 1.52
N ARG A 219 6.49 -21.48 1.32
CA ARG A 219 6.58 -20.29 0.46
C ARG A 219 6.28 -20.62 -1.01
N THR A 220 6.74 -21.78 -1.48
CA THR A 220 6.41 -22.26 -2.83
C THR A 220 4.91 -22.55 -2.97
N VAL A 221 4.31 -23.13 -1.93
CA VAL A 221 2.85 -23.32 -1.86
C VAL A 221 2.12 -21.97 -1.84
N ALA A 222 2.57 -21.01 -1.02
CA ALA A 222 1.99 -19.68 -0.93
C ALA A 222 1.96 -18.97 -2.28
N THR A 223 3.08 -18.98 -3.01
CA THR A 223 3.19 -18.40 -4.36
C THR A 223 2.19 -19.01 -5.33
N ARG A 224 1.96 -20.32 -5.26
CA ARG A 224 0.98 -21.02 -6.11
C ARG A 224 -0.46 -20.66 -5.75
N PHE A 225 -0.80 -20.66 -4.46
CA PHE A 225 -2.16 -20.38 -4.00
C PHE A 225 -2.56 -18.89 -4.15
N LEU A 226 -1.60 -17.99 -3.96
CA LEU A 226 -1.82 -16.54 -4.03
C LEU A 226 -1.57 -15.98 -5.43
N GLU A 227 -1.07 -16.81 -6.36
CA GLU A 227 -0.75 -16.44 -7.75
C GLU A 227 0.15 -15.19 -7.84
N ALA A 228 1.07 -15.06 -6.88
CA ALA A 228 1.95 -13.91 -6.74
C ALA A 228 3.31 -14.32 -6.17
N ASP A 229 4.38 -13.72 -6.66
CA ASP A 229 5.73 -13.92 -6.10
C ASP A 229 5.88 -13.19 -4.76
N PRO A 230 6.63 -13.77 -3.79
CA PRO A 230 6.93 -13.10 -2.54
C PRO A 230 7.84 -11.89 -2.76
N VAL A 231 7.61 -10.86 -1.96
CA VAL A 231 8.46 -9.69 -1.85
C VAL A 231 9.08 -9.69 -0.47
N THR A 232 10.40 -9.81 -0.41
CA THR A 232 11.14 -9.61 0.85
C THR A 232 11.29 -8.12 1.15
N ILE A 233 10.81 -7.68 2.31
CA ILE A 233 11.00 -6.32 2.84
C ILE A 233 11.86 -6.43 4.09
N GLN A 234 12.91 -5.61 4.15
CA GLN A 234 13.89 -5.63 5.23
C GLN A 234 13.98 -4.27 5.91
N ASP A 235 14.18 -4.28 7.21
CA ASP A 235 14.66 -3.14 7.98
C ASP A 235 16.16 -3.33 8.24
N VAL A 236 16.94 -2.35 7.82
CA VAL A 236 18.40 -2.40 7.83
C VAL A 236 18.90 -1.17 8.57
N CYS A 237 19.63 -1.40 9.67
CA CYS A 237 20.31 -0.34 10.40
C CYS A 237 21.81 -0.41 10.05
N GLY A 238 22.26 0.47 9.15
CA GLY A 238 23.63 0.46 8.65
C GLY A 238 23.90 -0.75 7.76
N ARG A 239 24.59 -1.77 8.29
CA ARG A 239 24.89 -3.04 7.57
C ARG A 239 24.17 -4.26 8.15
N THR A 240 23.45 -4.10 9.26
CA THR A 240 22.76 -5.21 9.94
C THR A 240 21.28 -5.18 9.61
N VAL A 241 20.74 -6.34 9.24
CA VAL A 241 19.30 -6.51 9.06
C VAL A 241 18.69 -6.68 10.45
N GLN A 242 17.83 -5.74 10.85
CA GLN A 242 17.13 -5.73 12.14
C GLN A 242 15.87 -6.60 12.08
N ASN A 243 15.18 -6.56 10.95
CA ASN A 243 13.91 -7.24 10.74
C ASN A 243 13.72 -7.55 9.25
N ALA A 244 12.97 -8.61 8.95
CA ALA A 244 12.56 -8.91 7.59
C ALA A 244 11.22 -9.65 7.59
N VAL A 245 10.48 -9.48 6.50
CA VAL A 245 9.22 -10.17 6.23
C VAL A 245 9.14 -10.56 4.76
N HIS A 246 8.43 -11.64 4.45
CA HIS A 246 7.98 -11.92 3.09
C HIS A 246 6.53 -11.44 2.92
N VAL A 247 6.22 -10.82 1.79
CA VAL A 247 4.91 -10.23 1.52
C VAL A 247 4.38 -10.71 0.18
N TRP A 248 3.11 -11.13 0.16
CA TRP A 248 2.33 -11.36 -1.04
C TRP A 248 1.19 -10.36 -1.08
N SER A 249 0.98 -9.67 -2.19
CA SER A 249 -0.08 -8.66 -2.28
C SER A 249 -0.40 -8.30 -3.72
N ASN A 250 -1.63 -7.83 -3.95
CA ASN A 250 -2.02 -7.15 -5.18
C ASN A 250 -1.99 -5.61 -5.07
N ILE A 251 -1.50 -5.04 -3.95
CA ILE A 251 -1.35 -3.60 -3.80
C ILE A 251 -0.26 -3.11 -4.77
N PRO A 252 -0.51 -2.03 -5.54
CA PRO A 252 0.47 -1.50 -6.48
C PRO A 252 1.80 -1.17 -5.80
N ALA A 253 2.91 -1.36 -6.51
CA ALA A 253 4.26 -0.99 -6.08
C ALA A 253 4.79 -1.68 -4.79
N VAL A 254 4.15 -2.74 -4.29
CA VAL A 254 4.78 -3.57 -3.23
C VAL A 254 6.06 -4.22 -3.76
N LYS A 255 6.04 -4.75 -4.99
CA LYS A 255 7.22 -5.39 -5.62
C LYS A 255 8.45 -4.48 -5.75
N SER A 256 8.28 -3.17 -5.85
CA SER A 256 9.40 -2.23 -5.91
C SER A 256 10.10 -2.00 -4.57
N ARG A 257 9.49 -2.41 -3.45
CA ARG A 257 10.11 -2.42 -2.12
C ARG A 257 10.93 -3.69 -1.86
N HIS A 258 11.11 -4.55 -2.87
CA HIS A 258 11.88 -5.78 -2.73
C HIS A 258 13.35 -5.50 -2.43
N SER A 259 13.82 -5.95 -1.27
CA SER A 259 15.22 -5.94 -0.90
C SER A 259 15.89 -7.24 -1.39
N ALA A 260 16.73 -7.14 -2.43
CA ALA A 260 17.56 -8.26 -2.90
C ALA A 260 18.77 -8.55 -1.97
N LEU A 261 18.94 -7.76 -0.91
CA LEU A 261 20.16 -7.67 -0.10
C LEU A 261 20.34 -8.76 0.97
N GLY A 262 19.37 -9.66 1.16
CA GLY A 262 19.53 -10.80 2.07
C GLY A 262 19.75 -12.11 1.32
N SER A 263 20.88 -12.77 1.52
CA SER A 263 20.96 -14.20 1.19
C SER A 263 19.94 -14.96 2.03
N GLN A 264 19.37 -16.02 1.48
CA GLN A 264 18.42 -16.88 2.20
C GLN A 264 19.01 -17.41 3.51
N GLU A 265 20.33 -17.58 3.55
CA GLU A 265 21.13 -17.95 4.73
C GLU A 265 21.08 -16.85 5.80
N ALA A 266 21.25 -15.58 5.43
CA ALA A 266 21.15 -14.46 6.36
C ALA A 266 19.75 -14.33 6.98
N LEU A 267 18.69 -14.52 6.19
CA LEU A 267 17.31 -14.55 6.70
C LEU A 267 17.05 -15.74 7.64
N SER A 268 17.65 -16.89 7.35
CA SER A 268 17.55 -18.08 8.20
C SER A 268 18.27 -17.88 9.53
N LEU A 269 19.45 -17.23 9.52
CA LEU A 269 20.19 -16.85 10.72
C LEU A 269 19.40 -15.85 11.57
N LEU A 270 18.78 -14.83 10.95
CA LEU A 270 17.92 -13.87 11.65
C LEU A 270 16.72 -14.55 12.30
N ALA A 271 16.09 -15.51 11.62
CA ALA A 271 14.99 -16.27 12.19
C ALA A 271 15.42 -17.10 13.42
N GLN A 272 16.62 -17.69 13.38
CA GLN A 272 17.21 -18.43 14.50
C GLN A 272 17.58 -17.53 15.67
N ASP A 273 18.21 -16.37 15.41
CA ASP A 273 18.57 -15.39 16.44
C ASP A 273 17.32 -14.84 17.14
N ARG A 274 16.22 -14.65 16.40
CA ARG A 274 14.94 -14.22 16.96
C ARG A 274 14.26 -15.21 17.89
N GLN A 275 14.47 -16.52 17.70
CA GLN A 275 13.99 -17.50 18.68
C GLN A 275 14.70 -17.37 20.02
N ARG A 276 15.89 -16.75 20.05
CA ARG A 276 16.75 -16.62 21.24
C ARG A 276 16.73 -15.23 21.87
N MET A 277 16.32 -14.20 21.13
CA MET A 277 16.32 -12.80 21.58
C MET A 277 14.93 -12.26 21.95
N LYS A 278 14.91 -11.20 22.76
CA LYS A 278 13.68 -10.45 23.09
C LYS A 278 13.07 -9.87 21.80
N PRO A 279 11.74 -9.92 21.61
CA PRO A 279 11.11 -9.43 20.39
C PRO A 279 11.43 -7.94 20.15
N PRO A 280 11.60 -7.51 18.88
CA PRO A 280 11.89 -6.12 18.56
C PRO A 280 10.78 -5.18 19.05
N THR A 281 11.16 -3.92 19.31
CA THR A 281 10.25 -2.87 19.77
C THR A 281 9.16 -2.52 18.75
N GLN A 282 9.44 -2.70 17.45
CA GLN A 282 8.50 -2.48 16.35
C GLN A 282 7.89 -3.80 15.87
N GLY A 283 6.56 -3.79 15.68
CA GLY A 283 5.83 -4.91 15.11
C GLY A 283 6.14 -5.12 13.62
N PRO A 284 5.98 -6.33 13.07
CA PRO A 284 6.14 -6.58 11.65
C PRO A 284 5.18 -5.78 10.76
N ALA A 285 4.04 -5.37 11.31
CA ALA A 285 3.10 -4.49 10.64
C ALA A 285 3.71 -3.11 10.31
N GLU A 286 4.66 -2.62 11.11
CA GLU A 286 5.35 -1.35 10.87
C GLU A 286 6.22 -1.43 9.60
N LEU A 287 6.83 -2.58 9.30
CA LEU A 287 7.63 -2.79 8.08
C LEU A 287 6.81 -2.66 6.80
N VAL A 288 5.53 -3.07 6.86
CA VAL A 288 4.64 -3.06 5.71
C VAL A 288 3.75 -1.82 5.66
N LYS A 289 3.81 -0.95 6.67
CA LYS A 289 2.99 0.25 6.79
C LYS A 289 3.01 1.09 5.50
N ASN A 290 4.19 1.44 4.98
CA ASN A 290 4.31 2.28 3.79
C ASN A 290 3.91 1.55 2.49
N CYS A 291 3.66 0.24 2.54
CA CYS A 291 3.05 -0.50 1.42
C CYS A 291 1.58 -0.13 1.22
N PHE A 292 0.89 0.44 2.21
CA PHE A 292 -0.52 0.83 2.08
C PHE A 292 -0.71 2.24 1.49
N LEU A 293 0.34 3.05 1.35
CA LEU A 293 0.27 4.42 0.81
C LEU A 293 -0.43 4.53 -0.56
N PRO A 294 -0.23 3.60 -1.53
CA PRO A 294 -0.95 3.62 -2.80
C PRO A 294 -2.48 3.57 -2.67
N LEU A 295 -3.00 3.07 -1.55
CA LEU A 295 -4.44 3.04 -1.27
C LEU A 295 -5.06 4.45 -1.17
N ARG A 296 -4.25 5.51 -0.95
CA ARG A 296 -4.70 6.92 -0.98
C ARG A 296 -5.27 7.34 -2.34
N GLU A 297 -4.97 6.63 -3.42
CA GLU A 297 -5.59 6.90 -4.73
C GLU A 297 -7.02 6.34 -4.88
N TYR A 298 -7.45 5.49 -3.95
CA TYR A 298 -8.72 4.75 -4.02
C TYR A 298 -9.69 5.08 -2.89
N PHE A 299 -9.20 5.28 -1.67
CA PHE A 299 -10.03 5.47 -0.47
C PHE A 299 -9.88 6.84 0.14
N LYS A 300 -10.85 7.21 0.98
CA LYS A 300 -10.89 8.47 1.71
C LYS A 300 -9.70 8.53 2.66
N TYR A 301 -9.07 9.70 2.72
CA TYR A 301 -8.02 10.00 3.66
C TYR A 301 -8.60 10.90 4.75
N PHE A 302 -8.38 10.51 6.00
CA PHE A 302 -8.69 11.31 7.18
C PHE A 302 -7.40 12.00 7.57
N SER A 303 -7.40 13.33 7.51
CA SER A 303 -6.27 14.10 8.02
C SER A 303 -6.09 13.74 9.49
N THR A 304 -5.02 13.00 9.78
CA THR A 304 -4.44 12.98 11.10
C THR A 304 -3.89 14.39 11.26
N GLY A 305 -4.64 15.25 11.94
CA GLY A 305 -4.12 16.56 12.30
C GLY A 305 -2.73 16.31 12.90
N LEU A 306 -1.71 16.95 12.33
CA LEU A 306 -0.59 17.33 13.16
C LEU A 306 -1.24 18.11 14.30
N THR A 307 -1.41 17.47 15.46
CA THR A 307 -1.26 18.19 16.70
C THR A 307 0.12 18.81 16.59
N SER A 308 0.17 20.04 16.08
CA SER A 308 1.24 20.96 16.34
C SER A 308 1.31 21.06 17.86
N SER A 309 2.14 20.22 18.46
CA SER A 309 2.66 20.44 19.79
C SER A 309 3.46 21.74 19.71
N LEU A 310 2.75 22.85 19.93
CA LEU A 310 3.29 24.06 20.55
C LEU A 310 3.52 23.77 22.04
#